data_AF-A0A1A7X3K6-F1
#
_entry.id   AF-A0A1A7X3K6-F1
#
_cell.length_a   1.000
_cell.length_b   1.000
_cell.length_c   1.000
_cell.angle_alpha   90.00
_cell.angle_beta   90.00
_cell.angle_gamma   90.00
#
_symmetry.space_group_name_H-M   'P 1'
#
loop_
_entity.id
_entity.type
_entity.pdbx_description
1 polymer ?
#
loop_
_entity_poly.entity_id
_entity_poly.type
_entity_poly.pdbx_seq_one_letter_code
_entity_poly.pdbx_strand_id
1 'polypeptide(L)'
;EYADIFCPAVRHQATAGHIKAAVLLRTFGETRLELKLIEKVHGETEFHNEKVKKNREILKNLIDCVLFLGKQELPFRGHDEKAGSTNRGNYVELLSFLAENNADLHYHLLTNKVFCGTSERIQNDLISAVGEVLGEAIKDEVQKAPFVAVMVD
;
A
#
# COMPACT_ATOMS: atom_id res chain seq x y z
N GLU A 1 -55.22 23.09 -21.11
CA GLU A 1 -53.83 23.09 -20.62
C GLU A 1 -53.49 21.93 -19.65
N TYR A 2 -54.06 20.72 -19.81
CA TYR A 2 -53.77 19.60 -18.89
C TYR A 2 -53.84 18.21 -19.56
N ALA A 3 -53.28 18.04 -20.76
CA ALA A 3 -53.28 16.73 -21.45
C ALA A 3 -51.93 15.99 -21.44
N ASP A 4 -50.81 16.68 -21.20
CA ASP A 4 -49.48 16.09 -21.40
C ASP A 4 -48.81 15.49 -20.14
N ILE A 5 -49.42 15.61 -18.96
CA ILE A 5 -48.78 15.20 -17.69
C ILE A 5 -48.98 13.70 -17.38
N PHE A 6 -49.94 13.01 -18.02
CA PHE A 6 -50.33 11.63 -17.69
C PHE A 6 -50.08 10.59 -18.78
N CYS A 7 -49.36 10.91 -19.86
CA CYS A 7 -49.04 9.92 -20.88
C CYS A 7 -47.92 8.96 -20.38
N PRO A 8 -48.20 7.65 -20.21
CA PRO A 8 -47.20 6.68 -19.73
C PRO A 8 -45.97 6.60 -20.63
N ALA A 9 -46.13 6.88 -21.94
CA ALA A 9 -45.03 6.88 -22.90
C ALA A 9 -44.06 8.05 -22.67
N VAL A 10 -44.57 9.25 -22.37
CA VAL A 10 -43.73 10.43 -22.06
C VAL A 10 -42.95 10.21 -20.76
N ARG A 11 -43.60 9.58 -19.76
CA ARG A 11 -42.92 9.17 -18.52
C ARG A 11 -41.87 8.09 -18.77
N HIS A 12 -42.18 7.09 -19.61
CA HIS A 12 -41.23 6.03 -19.98
C HIS A 12 -40.00 6.59 -20.68
N GLN A 13 -40.18 7.54 -21.59
CA GLN A 13 -39.08 8.17 -22.33
C GLN A 13 -38.07 8.87 -21.41
N ALA A 14 -38.53 9.45 -20.30
CA ALA A 14 -37.68 10.09 -19.31
C ALA A 14 -37.01 9.10 -18.32
N THR A 15 -37.33 7.80 -18.38
CA THR A 15 -36.71 6.82 -17.49
C THR A 15 -35.25 6.57 -17.86
N ALA A 16 -34.41 6.32 -16.85
CA ALA A 16 -33.01 5.95 -17.06
C ALA A 16 -32.86 4.71 -17.96
N GLY A 17 -33.82 3.78 -17.94
CA GLY A 17 -33.84 2.60 -18.81
C GLY A 17 -34.00 2.98 -20.28
N HIS A 18 -34.99 3.83 -20.60
CA HIS A 18 -35.22 4.30 -21.97
C HIS A 18 -34.05 5.15 -22.48
N ILE A 19 -33.56 6.08 -21.66
CA ILE A 19 -32.40 6.93 -22.02
C ILE A 19 -31.17 6.07 -22.31
N LYS A 20 -30.86 5.08 -21.46
CA LYS A 20 -29.74 4.15 -21.69
C LYS A 20 -29.91 3.36 -22.99
N ALA A 21 -31.10 2.82 -23.24
CA ALA A 21 -31.39 2.07 -24.47
C ALA A 21 -31.27 2.94 -25.73
N ALA A 22 -31.76 4.18 -25.69
CA ALA A 22 -31.67 5.13 -26.79
C ALA A 22 -30.22 5.54 -27.08
N VAL A 23 -29.41 5.77 -26.03
CA VAL A 23 -27.97 6.05 -26.17
C VAL A 23 -27.23 4.84 -26.73
N LEU A 24 -27.51 3.63 -26.23
CA LEU A 24 -26.94 2.37 -26.75
C LEU A 24 -27.24 2.16 -28.23
N LEU A 25 -28.48 2.42 -28.66
CA LEU A 25 -28.88 2.30 -30.06
C LEU A 25 -28.18 3.34 -30.95
N ARG A 26 -28.08 4.59 -30.50
CA ARG A 26 -27.39 5.65 -31.27
C ARG A 26 -25.90 5.40 -31.41
N THR A 27 -25.28 4.89 -30.35
CA THR A 27 -23.84 4.59 -30.31
C THR A 27 -23.50 3.17 -30.79
N PHE A 28 -24.51 2.43 -31.27
CA PHE A 28 -24.38 1.06 -31.75
C PHE A 28 -23.57 1.06 -33.06
N GLY A 29 -22.42 0.38 -33.06
CA GLY A 29 -21.49 0.35 -34.19
C GLY A 29 -20.51 1.54 -34.24
N GLU A 30 -20.77 2.63 -33.52
CA GLU A 30 -19.84 3.76 -33.39
C GLU A 30 -18.72 3.48 -32.38
N THR A 31 -19.02 2.73 -31.31
CA THR A 31 -18.01 2.34 -30.32
C THR A 31 -17.28 1.05 -30.74
N ARG A 32 -16.02 1.19 -31.18
CA ARG A 32 -15.14 0.05 -31.43
C ARG A 32 -14.92 -0.72 -30.12
N LEU A 33 -15.28 -2.01 -30.10
CA LEU A 33 -15.04 -2.91 -28.96
C LEU A 33 -13.57 -2.91 -28.52
N GLU A 34 -12.66 -2.78 -29.49
CA GLU A 34 -11.22 -2.66 -29.29
C GLU A 34 -10.84 -1.46 -28.41
N LEU A 35 -11.44 -0.29 -28.62
CA LEU A 35 -11.17 0.91 -27.82
C LEU A 35 -11.64 0.74 -26.36
N LYS A 36 -12.83 0.17 -26.15
CA LYS A 36 -13.34 -0.14 -24.81
C LYS A 36 -12.47 -1.17 -24.09
N LEU A 37 -11.91 -2.13 -24.83
CA LEU A 37 -10.99 -3.11 -24.27
C LEU A 37 -9.66 -2.45 -23.87
N ILE A 38 -9.12 -1.56 -24.70
CA ILE A 38 -7.91 -0.77 -24.40
C ILE A 38 -8.13 0.12 -23.17
N GLU A 39 -9.24 0.85 -23.09
CA GLU A 39 -9.59 1.69 -21.93
C GLU A 39 -9.68 0.86 -20.65
N LYS A 40 -10.30 -0.32 -20.71
CA LYS A 40 -10.40 -1.22 -19.56
C LYS A 40 -9.04 -1.73 -19.10
N VAL A 41 -8.19 -2.18 -20.03
CA VAL A 41 -6.83 -2.62 -19.70
C VAL A 41 -5.99 -1.47 -19.16
N HIS A 42 -6.16 -0.25 -19.68
CA HIS A 42 -5.48 0.94 -19.18
C HIS A 42 -5.90 1.24 -17.73
N GLY A 43 -7.20 1.25 -17.45
CA GLY A 43 -7.73 1.48 -16.10
C GLY A 43 -7.31 0.39 -15.11
N GLU A 44 -7.27 -0.88 -15.52
CA GLU A 44 -6.74 -1.97 -14.68
C GLU A 44 -5.25 -1.79 -14.39
N THR A 45 -4.47 -1.35 -15.38
CA THR A 45 -3.04 -1.07 -15.25
C THR A 45 -2.80 0.11 -14.31
N GLU A 46 -3.55 1.20 -14.45
CA GLU A 46 -3.49 2.37 -13.58
C GLU A 46 -3.82 2.00 -12.13
N PHE A 47 -4.92 1.28 -11.91
CA PHE A 47 -5.30 0.81 -10.59
C PHE A 47 -4.24 -0.08 -9.95
N HIS A 48 -3.64 -0.99 -10.74
CA HIS A 48 -2.52 -1.82 -10.27
C HIS A 48 -1.32 -0.96 -9.87
N ASN A 49 -0.94 0.01 -10.70
CA ASN A 49 0.19 0.91 -10.43
C ASN A 49 -0.03 1.76 -9.18
N GLU A 50 -1.25 2.26 -8.95
CA GLU A 50 -1.60 2.97 -7.72
C GLU A 50 -1.45 2.08 -6.48
N LYS A 51 -1.93 0.83 -6.56
CA LYS A 51 -1.79 -0.14 -5.46
C LYS A 51 -0.31 -0.44 -5.18
N VAL A 52 0.48 -0.64 -6.22
CA VAL A 52 1.93 -0.86 -6.11
C VAL A 52 2.61 0.35 -5.47
N LYS A 53 2.26 1.57 -5.88
CA LYS A 53 2.79 2.80 -5.28
C LYS A 53 2.50 2.87 -3.78
N LYS A 54 1.24 2.64 -3.38
CA LYS A 54 0.86 2.59 -1.96
C LYS A 54 1.64 1.53 -1.19
N ASN A 55 1.75 0.32 -1.72
CA ASN A 55 2.51 -0.75 -1.07
C ASN A 55 4.00 -0.39 -0.87
N ARG A 56 4.62 0.30 -1.84
CA ARG A 56 6.01 0.77 -1.70
C ARG A 56 6.15 1.81 -0.59
N GLU A 57 5.21 2.76 -0.48
CA GLU A 57 5.22 3.74 0.61
C GLU A 57 5.08 3.07 1.98
N ILE A 58 4.19 2.08 2.12
CA ILE A 58 4.08 1.29 3.35
C ILE A 58 5.41 0.58 3.67
N LEU A 59 5.97 -0.14 2.69
CA LEU A 59 7.22 -0.87 2.88
C LEU A 59 8.36 0.07 3.30
N LYS A 60 8.41 1.28 2.73
CA LYS A 60 9.38 2.30 3.11
C LYS A 60 9.26 2.66 4.60
N ASN A 61 8.05 2.90 5.10
CA ASN A 61 7.83 3.18 6.52
C ASN A 61 8.30 2.00 7.41
N LEU A 62 8.04 0.75 6.99
CA LEU A 62 8.50 -0.43 7.73
C LEU A 62 10.04 -0.50 7.80
N ILE A 63 10.72 -0.20 6.68
CA ILE A 63 12.19 -0.17 6.58
C ILE A 63 12.75 1.00 7.42
N ASP A 64 12.13 2.17 7.35
CA ASP A 64 12.55 3.35 8.11
C ASP A 64 12.52 3.08 9.62
N CYS A 65 11.51 2.35 10.12
CA CYS A 65 11.50 1.86 11.50
C CYS A 65 12.67 0.94 11.82
N VAL A 66 13.00 0.00 10.93
CA VAL A 66 14.13 -0.92 11.13
C VAL A 66 15.45 -0.16 11.20
N LEU A 67 15.64 0.78 10.27
CA LEU A 67 16.83 1.63 10.23
C LEU A 67 16.93 2.53 11.46
N PHE A 68 15.82 3.10 11.92
CA PHE A 68 15.80 3.93 13.12
C PHE A 68 16.25 3.14 14.34
N LEU A 69 15.65 1.96 14.59
CA LEU A 69 15.99 1.14 15.75
C LEU A 69 17.43 0.64 15.69
N GLY A 70 17.89 0.20 14.52
CA GLY A 70 19.27 -0.22 14.31
C GLY A 70 20.27 0.92 14.58
N LYS A 71 19.98 2.14 14.11
CA LYS A 71 20.83 3.33 14.34
C LYS A 71 20.88 3.78 15.79
N GLN A 72 19.81 3.54 16.55
CA GLN A 72 19.73 3.90 17.97
C GLN A 72 20.15 2.75 18.90
N GLU A 73 20.58 1.62 18.33
CA GLU A 73 20.91 0.40 19.08
C GLU A 73 19.77 -0.08 19.99
N LEU A 74 18.52 0.16 19.56
CA LEU A 74 17.34 -0.19 20.33
C LEU A 74 16.88 -1.62 20.00
N PRO A 75 16.44 -2.40 21.01
CA PRO A 75 15.86 -3.71 20.75
C PRO A 75 14.59 -3.57 19.93
N PHE A 76 14.42 -4.43 18.93
CA PHE A 76 13.27 -4.39 18.03
C PHE A 76 11.99 -4.89 18.69
N ARG A 77 12.13 -5.89 19.57
CA ARG A 77 11.03 -6.65 20.14
C ARG A 77 10.77 -6.35 21.60
N GLY A 78 9.53 -6.57 22.00
CA GLY A 78 9.09 -6.57 23.39
C GLY A 78 8.96 -7.98 23.97
N HIS A 79 8.78 -8.07 25.29
CA HIS A 79 8.48 -9.34 25.96
C HIS A 79 7.08 -9.88 25.61
N ASP A 80 6.12 -9.00 25.34
CA ASP A 80 4.75 -9.34 24.94
C ASP A 80 4.25 -8.38 23.86
N GLU A 81 4.12 -8.88 22.62
CA GLU A 81 3.65 -8.09 21.47
C GLU A 81 2.14 -8.23 21.22
N LYS A 82 1.40 -8.87 22.14
CA LYS A 82 -0.06 -9.01 22.03
C LYS A 82 -0.76 -7.65 22.09
N ALA A 83 -1.91 -7.55 21.43
CA ALA A 83 -2.69 -6.30 21.35
C ALA A 83 -3.10 -5.72 22.72
N GLY A 84 -3.18 -6.54 23.77
CA GLY A 84 -3.50 -6.10 25.13
C GLY A 84 -2.28 -5.77 26.00
N SER A 85 -1.07 -5.88 25.47
CA SER A 85 0.16 -5.53 26.19
C SER A 85 0.31 -4.02 26.34
N THR A 86 0.83 -3.58 27.47
CA THR A 86 1.19 -2.18 27.73
C THR A 86 2.42 -1.72 26.95
N ASN A 87 3.28 -2.65 26.53
CA ASN A 87 4.44 -2.37 25.70
C ASN A 87 4.64 -3.52 24.70
N ARG A 88 4.28 -3.27 23.44
CA ARG A 88 4.36 -4.26 22.36
C ARG A 88 5.72 -4.32 21.67
N GLY A 89 6.74 -3.72 22.26
CA GLY A 89 8.08 -3.62 21.68
C GLY A 89 8.26 -2.39 20.82
N ASN A 90 9.52 -1.94 20.69
CA ASN A 90 9.84 -0.66 20.06
C ASN A 90 9.42 -0.61 18.58
N TYR A 91 9.49 -1.73 17.85
CA TYR A 91 9.09 -1.76 16.45
C TYR A 91 7.59 -1.50 16.25
N VAL A 92 6.74 -2.19 17.01
CA VAL A 92 5.29 -2.07 16.89
C VAL A 92 4.82 -0.70 17.39
N GLU A 93 5.39 -0.20 18.48
CA GLU A 93 5.02 1.12 19.01
C GLU A 93 5.51 2.25 18.10
N LEU A 94 6.71 2.14 17.51
CA LEU A 94 7.20 3.13 16.55
C LEU A 94 6.33 3.17 15.28
N LEU A 95 5.90 2.01 14.77
CA LEU A 95 4.96 1.95 13.65
C LEU A 95 3.60 2.55 13.99
N SER A 96 3.12 2.29 15.22
CA SER A 96 1.86 2.87 15.71
C SER A 96 1.96 4.39 15.79
N PHE A 97 3.08 4.92 16.29
CA PHE A 97 3.38 6.35 16.32
C PHE A 97 3.46 6.98 14.92
N LEU A 98 4.14 6.34 13.96
CA LEU A 98 4.17 6.83 12.58
C LEU A 98 2.78 6.85 11.94
N ALA A 99 1.94 5.86 12.26
CA ALA A 99 0.59 5.76 11.74
C ALA A 99 -0.32 6.90 12.22
N GLU A 100 -0.06 7.52 13.38
CA GLU A 100 -0.83 8.68 13.87
C GLU A 100 -0.80 9.85 12.87
N ASN A 101 0.29 10.00 12.11
CA ASN A 101 0.48 11.07 11.14
C ASN A 101 0.43 10.58 9.67
N ASN A 102 0.18 9.30 9.44
CA ASN A 102 0.16 8.70 8.11
C ASN A 102 -1.11 7.84 7.94
N ALA A 103 -2.13 8.45 7.31
CA ALA A 103 -3.44 7.81 7.12
C ALA A 103 -3.37 6.50 6.31
N ASP A 104 -2.49 6.43 5.31
CA ASP A 104 -2.31 5.22 4.50
C ASP A 104 -1.68 4.10 5.33
N LEU A 105 -0.66 4.42 6.15
CA LEU A 105 -0.05 3.46 7.08
C LEU A 105 -1.04 3.00 8.14
N HIS A 106 -1.78 3.93 8.74
CA HIS A 106 -2.83 3.61 9.70
C HIS A 106 -3.88 2.67 9.11
N TYR A 107 -4.38 2.99 7.92
CA TYR A 107 -5.33 2.14 7.21
C TYR A 107 -4.74 0.76 6.91
N HIS A 108 -3.47 0.71 6.47
CA HIS A 108 -2.79 -0.54 6.18
C HIS A 108 -2.68 -1.45 7.40
N LEU A 109 -2.22 -0.91 8.55
CA LEU A 109 -2.06 -1.65 9.80
C LEU A 109 -3.38 -2.20 10.34
N LEU A 110 -4.50 -1.48 10.14
CA LEU A 110 -5.82 -1.90 10.60
C LEU A 110 -6.49 -2.94 9.69
N THR A 111 -6.29 -2.85 8.37
CA THR A 111 -7.12 -3.60 7.40
C THR A 111 -6.43 -4.82 6.83
N ASN A 112 -5.10 -4.81 6.66
CA ASN A 112 -4.40 -5.92 6.03
C ASN A 112 -4.06 -7.00 7.05
N LYS A 113 -4.59 -8.21 6.84
CA LYS A 113 -4.30 -9.38 7.69
C LYS A 113 -3.15 -10.25 7.19
N VAL A 114 -2.86 -10.21 5.89
CA VAL A 114 -1.85 -11.09 5.27
C VAL A 114 -0.46 -10.46 5.34
N PHE A 115 -0.36 -9.16 5.05
CA PHE A 115 0.85 -8.36 5.18
C PHE A 115 0.48 -7.13 6.00
N CYS A 116 0.63 -7.19 7.31
CA CYS A 116 0.44 -6.01 8.18
C CYS A 116 1.77 -5.37 8.60
N GLY A 117 2.91 -5.92 8.20
CA GLY A 117 4.24 -5.43 8.57
C GLY A 117 4.67 -5.74 10.01
N THR A 118 3.74 -5.88 10.95
CA THR A 118 4.04 -6.11 12.38
C THR A 118 4.24 -7.57 12.78
N SER A 119 3.98 -8.53 11.88
CA SER A 119 4.20 -9.94 12.18
C SER A 119 5.69 -10.22 12.37
N GLU A 120 6.01 -11.10 13.31
CA GLU A 120 7.36 -11.56 13.61
C GLU A 120 8.19 -11.90 12.36
N ARG A 121 7.60 -12.66 11.44
CA ARG A 121 8.27 -13.09 10.21
C ARG A 121 8.67 -11.91 9.33
N ILE A 122 7.72 -11.01 9.05
CA ILE A 122 7.99 -9.82 8.20
C ILE A 122 9.03 -8.92 8.86
N GLN A 123 8.94 -8.70 10.17
CA GLN A 123 9.93 -7.91 10.90
C GLN A 123 11.33 -8.50 10.73
N ASN A 124 11.50 -9.82 10.93
CA ASN A 124 12.78 -10.49 10.76
C ASN A 124 13.28 -10.43 9.32
N ASP A 125 12.41 -10.65 8.33
CA ASP A 125 12.78 -10.58 6.91
C ASP A 125 13.32 -9.18 6.57
N LEU A 126 12.70 -8.11 7.09
CA LEU A 126 13.17 -6.75 6.91
C LEU A 126 14.50 -6.50 7.62
N ILE A 127 14.67 -6.96 8.86
CA ILE A 127 15.93 -6.85 9.59
C ILE A 127 17.07 -7.55 8.83
N SER A 128 16.83 -8.77 8.35
CA SER A 128 17.81 -9.52 7.57
C SER A 128 18.17 -8.82 6.25
N ALA A 129 17.17 -8.34 5.50
CA ALA A 129 17.41 -7.62 4.25
C ALA A 129 18.22 -6.34 4.45
N VAL A 130 17.86 -5.54 5.46
CA VAL A 130 18.62 -4.33 5.83
C VAL A 130 20.03 -4.69 6.29
N GLY A 131 20.18 -5.73 7.12
CA GLY A 131 21.47 -6.21 7.60
C GLY A 131 22.39 -6.71 6.48
N GLU A 132 21.83 -7.35 5.45
CA GLU A 132 22.58 -7.80 4.27
C GLU A 132 23.16 -6.62 3.48
N VAL A 133 22.33 -5.62 3.16
CA VAL A 133 22.76 -4.41 2.44
C VAL A 133 23.78 -3.62 3.24
N LEU A 134 23.56 -3.44 4.55
CA LEU A 134 24.52 -2.77 5.43
C LEU A 134 25.83 -3.56 5.53
N GLY A 135 25.76 -4.88 5.64
CA GLY A 135 26.92 -5.75 5.68
C GLY A 135 27.75 -5.69 4.39
N GLU A 136 27.10 -5.61 3.23
CA GLU A 136 27.78 -5.42 1.94
C GLU A 136 28.49 -4.05 1.87
N ALA A 137 27.82 -2.98 2.30
CA ALA A 137 28.44 -1.65 2.38
C ALA A 137 29.67 -1.62 3.31
N ILE A 138 29.56 -2.23 4.50
CA ILE A 138 30.68 -2.32 5.44
C ILE A 138 31.83 -3.14 4.85
N LYS A 139 31.54 -4.26 4.18
CA LYS A 139 32.58 -5.08 3.52
C LYS A 139 33.32 -4.27 2.46
N ASP A 140 32.58 -3.51 1.65
CA ASP A 140 33.16 -2.63 0.64
C ASP A 140 34.05 -1.54 1.24
N GLU A 141 33.62 -0.93 2.35
CA GLU A 141 34.42 0.07 3.08
C GLU A 141 35.70 -0.53 3.64
N VAL A 142 35.61 -1.71 4.27
CA VAL A 142 36.76 -2.44 4.81
C VAL A 142 37.76 -2.81 3.72
N GLN A 143 37.31 -3.26 2.55
CA GLN A 143 38.18 -3.60 1.42
C GLN A 143 38.90 -2.39 0.82
N LYS A 144 38.27 -1.21 0.86
CA LYS A 144 38.86 0.05 0.35
C LYS A 144 39.80 0.72 1.36
N ALA A 145 39.72 0.35 2.64
CA ALA A 145 40.56 0.93 3.67
C ALA A 145 42.02 0.47 3.52
N PRO A 146 43.01 1.39 3.54
CA PRO A 146 44.42 1.03 3.43
C PRO A 146 44.93 0.25 4.65
N PHE A 147 44.31 0.47 5.81
CA PHE A 147 44.64 -0.19 7.07
C PHE A 147 43.36 -0.43 7.86
N VAL A 148 43.31 -1.55 8.58
CA VAL A 148 42.21 -1.89 9.49
C VAL A 148 42.80 -2.33 10.83
N ALA A 149 42.11 -2.00 11.92
CA ALA A 149 42.46 -2.46 13.26
C ALA A 149 41.32 -3.33 13.81
N VAL A 150 41.65 -4.45 14.42
CA VAL A 150 40.69 -5.36 15.06
C VAL A 150 40.98 -5.36 16.55
N MET A 151 40.01 -4.94 17.34
CA MET A 151 40.04 -5.08 18.79
C MET A 151 39.28 -6.35 19.17
N VAL A 152 39.92 -7.22 19.95
CA VAL A 152 39.32 -8.45 20.46
C VAL A 152 39.12 -8.25 21.96
N ASP A 153 37.90 -8.46 22.43
CA ASP A 153 37.53 -8.51 23.85
C ASP A 153 37.79 -9.92 24.41
#